data_AF-J0N625-F1
#
_entry.id   AF-J0N625-F1
#
_cell.length_a   1.000
_cell.length_b   1.000
_cell.length_c   1.000
_cell.angle_alpha   90.00
_cell.angle_beta   90.00
_cell.angle_gamma   90.00
#
_symmetry.space_group_name_H-M   'P 1'
#
loop_
_entity.id
_entity.type
_entity.pdbx_description
1 polymer ?
#
loop_
_entity_poly.entity_id
_entity_poly.type
_entity_poly.pdbx_seq_one_letter_code
_entity_poly.pdbx_strand_id
1 'polypeptide(L)'
;MLKKIFLTNSLGILCSRIFGFLRDLMMANILGAGVYSDIFFVAFKLPNLFRRIFAEGSFSQSFLPSFIRSSIKGSFASLVGLIFCIVLFMWCLLVALNPLWLTKLLAYGFDEETLKLCAPIVAINFWYLLLVFITTFLGTLLQYKHSFFASAYSTSLLNLCMILALFISKEKTHLEALYYLSYGVLLGGVAQILLHFYPLIKLGLWNLLFKGLLGFKTKNAAKKNTALKGLKRI
;
A
#
# COMPACT_ATOMS: atom_id res chain seq x y z
N MET A 1 -20.46 -18.59 -10.66
CA MET A 1 -19.36 -17.61 -10.52
C MET A 1 -19.68 -16.51 -9.50
N LEU A 2 -20.83 -15.83 -9.61
CA LEU A 2 -21.19 -14.70 -8.76
C LEU A 2 -21.32 -15.03 -7.25
N LYS A 3 -21.93 -16.17 -6.89
CA LYS A 3 -22.01 -16.65 -5.50
C LYS A 3 -20.64 -16.82 -4.84
N LYS A 4 -19.65 -17.36 -5.57
CA LYS A 4 -18.28 -17.56 -5.06
C LYS A 4 -17.57 -16.23 -4.81
N ILE A 5 -17.72 -15.27 -5.73
CA ILE A 5 -17.14 -13.93 -5.61
C ILE A 5 -17.77 -13.19 -4.42
N PHE A 6 -19.10 -13.21 -4.33
CA PHE A 6 -19.84 -12.62 -3.21
C PHE A 6 -19.38 -13.21 -1.87
N LEU A 7 -19.39 -14.53 -1.75
CA LEU A 7 -18.96 -15.21 -0.52
C LEU A 7 -17.52 -14.87 -0.14
N THR A 8 -16.60 -14.85 -1.12
CA THR A 8 -15.18 -14.53 -0.87
C THR A 8 -15.00 -13.12 -0.33
N ASN A 9 -15.66 -12.13 -0.93
CA ASN A 9 -15.56 -10.74 -0.49
C ASN A 9 -16.23 -10.54 0.88
N SER A 10 -17.43 -11.09 1.09
CA SER A 10 -18.15 -10.97 2.36
C SER A 10 -17.39 -11.63 3.51
N LEU A 11 -16.82 -12.83 3.29
CA LEU A 11 -15.95 -13.48 4.28
C LEU A 11 -14.67 -12.69 4.54
N GLY A 12 -14.02 -12.19 3.49
CA GLY A 12 -12.83 -11.34 3.64
C GLY A 12 -13.10 -10.08 4.48
N ILE A 13 -14.24 -9.43 4.25
CA ILE A 13 -14.68 -8.29 5.06
C ILE A 13 -14.91 -8.71 6.51
N LEU A 14 -15.64 -9.80 6.76
CA LEU A 14 -15.92 -10.30 8.11
C LEU A 14 -14.62 -10.63 8.87
N CYS A 15 -13.73 -11.41 8.25
CA CYS A 15 -12.42 -11.72 8.82
C CYS A 15 -11.63 -10.45 9.13
N SER A 16 -11.63 -9.47 8.21
CA SER A 16 -10.93 -8.21 8.42
C SER A 16 -11.51 -7.40 9.58
N ARG A 17 -12.83 -7.47 9.82
CA ARG A 17 -13.48 -6.80 10.95
C ARG A 17 -13.12 -7.47 12.27
N ILE A 18 -13.13 -8.81 12.31
CA ILE A 18 -12.74 -9.58 13.49
C ILE A 18 -11.27 -9.31 13.85
N PHE A 19 -10.34 -9.44 12.90
CA PHE A 19 -8.92 -9.14 13.17
C PHE A 19 -8.68 -7.66 13.49
N GLY A 20 -9.43 -6.75 12.87
CA GLY A 20 -9.35 -5.33 13.20
C GLY A 20 -9.74 -5.07 14.66
N PHE A 21 -10.85 -5.67 15.10
CA PHE A 21 -11.30 -5.57 16.49
C PHE A 21 -10.28 -6.18 17.48
N LEU A 22 -9.75 -7.37 17.18
CA LEU A 22 -8.73 -8.00 18.04
C LEU A 22 -7.45 -7.15 18.13
N ARG A 23 -7.00 -6.58 17.01
CA ARG A 23 -5.87 -5.64 16.99
C ARG A 23 -6.14 -4.44 17.90
N ASP A 24 -7.33 -3.83 17.80
CA ASP A 24 -7.67 -2.64 18.60
C ASP A 24 -7.74 -2.98 20.10
N LEU A 25 -8.26 -4.15 20.46
CA LEU A 25 -8.25 -4.65 21.84
C LEU A 25 -6.82 -4.85 22.35
N MET A 26 -5.94 -5.43 21.53
CA MET A 26 -4.52 -5.61 21.90
C MET A 26 -3.78 -4.28 22.03
N MET A 27 -4.04 -3.32 21.13
CA MET A 27 -3.46 -1.98 21.26
C MET A 27 -3.90 -1.32 22.56
N ALA A 28 -5.20 -1.37 22.89
CA ALA A 28 -5.71 -0.81 24.14
C ALA A 28 -5.10 -1.48 25.38
N ASN A 29 -4.81 -2.80 25.33
CA ASN A 29 -4.19 -3.52 26.42
C ASN A 29 -2.69 -3.21 26.58
N ILE A 30 -1.94 -3.13 25.47
CA ILE A 30 -0.47 -3.03 25.48
C ILE A 30 0.02 -1.59 25.49
N LEU A 31 -0.58 -0.70 24.68
CA LEU A 31 -0.20 0.72 24.64
C LEU A 31 -0.95 1.53 25.69
N GLY A 32 -2.11 1.03 26.15
CA GLY A 32 -3.02 1.75 27.03
C GLY A 32 -3.83 2.82 26.31
N ALA A 33 -4.66 3.54 27.06
CA ALA A 33 -5.28 4.80 26.62
C ALA A 33 -4.38 5.96 27.09
N GLY A 34 -3.53 6.46 26.20
CA GLY A 34 -2.59 7.54 26.53
C GLY A 34 -1.78 8.03 25.33
N VAL A 35 -0.70 8.77 25.61
CA VAL A 35 0.07 9.49 24.58
C VAL A 35 0.56 8.57 23.45
N TYR A 36 1.00 7.34 23.75
CA TYR A 36 1.51 6.40 22.75
C TYR A 36 0.44 5.88 21.78
N SER A 37 -0.78 5.60 22.27
CA SER A 37 -1.89 5.20 21.39
C SER A 37 -2.29 6.36 20.48
N ASP A 38 -2.30 7.59 21.01
CA ASP A 38 -2.65 8.78 20.26
C ASP A 38 -1.61 9.09 19.18
N ILE A 39 -0.32 8.95 19.50
CA ILE A 39 0.77 9.03 18.52
C ILE A 39 0.54 8.03 17.38
N PHE A 40 0.24 6.76 17.70
CA PHE A 40 0.01 5.76 16.65
C PHE A 40 -1.19 6.14 15.77
N PHE A 41 -2.32 6.53 16.38
CA PHE A 41 -3.52 6.87 15.62
C PHE A 41 -3.29 8.08 14.71
N VAL A 42 -2.56 9.08 15.17
CA VAL A 42 -2.14 10.22 14.34
C VAL A 42 -1.24 9.77 13.19
N ALA A 43 -0.18 9.01 13.50
CA ALA A 43 0.79 8.55 12.52
C ALA A 43 0.17 7.63 11.45
N PHE A 44 -0.81 6.81 11.82
CA PHE A 44 -1.47 5.88 10.92
C PHE A 44 -2.72 6.46 10.23
N LYS A 45 -3.18 7.66 10.61
CA LYS A 45 -4.39 8.31 10.08
C LYS A 45 -4.34 8.46 8.56
N LEU A 46 -3.28 9.08 8.05
CA LEU A 46 -3.13 9.34 6.61
C LEU A 46 -2.94 8.05 5.80
N PRO A 47 -2.04 7.12 6.19
CA PRO A 47 -1.94 5.83 5.52
C PRO A 47 -3.28 5.05 5.48
N ASN A 48 -4.03 5.08 6.59
CA ASN A 48 -5.33 4.41 6.66
C ASN A 48 -6.41 5.09 5.80
N LEU A 49 -6.38 6.43 5.67
CA LEU A 49 -7.26 7.16 4.76
C LEU A 49 -7.03 6.75 3.30
N PHE A 50 -5.76 6.76 2.85
CA PHE A 50 -5.40 6.33 1.50
C PHE A 50 -5.84 4.89 1.23
N ARG A 51 -5.58 3.97 2.17
CA ARG A 51 -6.06 2.59 2.10
C ARG A 51 -7.58 2.53 1.88
N ARG A 52 -8.34 3.36 2.60
CA ARG A 52 -9.80 3.36 2.53
C ARG A 52 -10.30 3.85 1.18
N ILE A 53 -9.75 4.97 0.67
CA ILE A 53 -10.05 5.50 -0.67
C ILE A 53 -9.77 4.45 -1.75
N PHE A 54 -8.63 3.77 -1.64
CA PHE A 54 -8.26 2.73 -2.59
C PHE A 54 -9.15 1.47 -2.48
N ALA A 55 -9.55 1.08 -1.26
CA ALA A 55 -10.42 -0.07 -1.01
C ALA A 55 -11.88 0.17 -1.41
N GLU A 56 -12.36 1.42 -1.32
CA GLU A 56 -13.67 1.86 -1.85
C GLU A 56 -13.71 1.80 -3.39
N GLY A 57 -12.58 1.51 -4.03
CA GLY A 57 -12.50 1.21 -5.45
C GLY A 57 -12.35 2.44 -6.33
N SER A 58 -12.10 3.64 -5.77
CA SER A 58 -11.92 4.87 -6.55
C SER A 58 -10.83 4.72 -7.62
N PHE A 59 -9.69 4.13 -7.24
CA PHE A 59 -8.63 3.82 -8.20
C PHE A 59 -9.11 2.82 -9.26
N SER A 60 -9.70 1.68 -8.86
CA SER A 60 -10.23 0.69 -9.80
C SER A 60 -11.22 1.29 -10.79
N GLN A 61 -12.13 2.16 -10.34
CA GLN A 61 -13.14 2.80 -11.19
C GLN A 61 -12.50 3.73 -12.23
N SER A 62 -11.46 4.48 -11.86
CA SER A 62 -10.73 5.34 -12.80
C SER A 62 -9.79 4.59 -13.75
N PHE A 63 -9.14 3.52 -13.26
CA PHE A 63 -8.08 2.83 -13.97
C PHE A 63 -8.62 1.75 -14.92
N LEU A 64 -9.57 0.95 -14.46
CA LEU A 64 -10.00 -0.26 -15.15
C LEU A 64 -10.63 0.01 -16.53
N PRO A 65 -11.50 1.03 -16.73
CA PRO A 65 -12.05 1.34 -18.06
C PRO A 65 -10.95 1.68 -19.08
N SER A 66 -9.97 2.50 -18.67
CA SER A 66 -8.82 2.89 -19.50
C SER A 66 -7.91 1.71 -19.81
N PHE A 67 -7.66 0.86 -18.81
CA PHE A 67 -6.88 -0.37 -18.97
C PHE A 67 -7.56 -1.36 -19.93
N ILE A 68 -8.89 -1.52 -19.85
CA ILE A 68 -9.64 -2.44 -20.70
C ILE A 68 -9.61 -1.99 -22.17
N ARG A 69 -9.78 -0.68 -22.43
CA ARG A 69 -9.78 -0.09 -23.78
C ARG A 69 -8.39 0.03 -24.40
N SER A 70 -7.33 -0.02 -23.61
CA SER A 70 -5.96 0.09 -24.11
C SER A 70 -5.58 -1.09 -25.01
N SER A 71 -5.05 -0.79 -26.21
CA SER A 71 -4.44 -1.78 -27.11
C SER A 71 -3.08 -2.28 -26.64
N ILE A 72 -2.44 -1.55 -25.71
CA ILE A 72 -1.11 -1.83 -25.15
C ILE A 72 -1.17 -2.01 -23.63
N LYS A 73 -2.08 -2.87 -23.17
CA LYS A 73 -2.41 -3.09 -21.74
C LYS A 73 -1.20 -3.21 -20.82
N GLY A 74 -0.20 -4.01 -21.22
CA GLY A 74 1.02 -4.22 -20.44
C GLY A 74 1.80 -2.93 -20.21
N SER A 75 2.12 -2.20 -21.29
CA SER A 75 2.87 -0.94 -21.19
C SER A 75 2.07 0.15 -20.49
N PHE A 76 0.76 0.24 -20.74
CA PHE A 76 -0.11 1.19 -20.05
C PHE A 76 -0.13 0.95 -18.54
N ALA A 77 -0.45 -0.27 -18.09
CA ALA A 77 -0.49 -0.60 -16.67
C ALA A 77 0.87 -0.39 -15.99
N SER A 78 1.94 -0.81 -16.65
CA SER A 78 3.28 -0.69 -16.09
C SER A 78 3.73 0.76 -15.95
N LEU A 79 3.42 1.61 -16.94
CA LEU A 79 3.74 3.03 -16.88
C LEU A 79 2.97 3.73 -15.76
N VAL A 80 1.65 3.49 -15.66
CA VAL A 80 0.82 4.06 -14.59
C VAL A 80 1.33 3.60 -13.23
N GLY A 81 1.55 2.30 -13.05
CA GLY A 81 2.10 1.75 -11.81
C GLY A 81 3.45 2.37 -11.45
N LEU A 82 4.36 2.50 -12.41
CA LEU A 82 5.68 3.09 -12.20
C LEU A 82 5.60 4.57 -11.80
N ILE A 83 4.80 5.38 -12.50
CA ILE A 83 4.63 6.80 -12.20
C ILE A 83 4.12 6.99 -10.77
N PHE A 84 3.05 6.29 -10.38
CA PHE A 84 2.51 6.38 -9.03
C PHE A 84 3.51 5.89 -7.98
N CYS A 85 4.23 4.78 -8.23
CA CYS A 85 5.25 4.30 -7.32
C CYS A 85 6.38 5.33 -7.15
N ILE A 86 6.87 5.96 -8.22
CA ILE A 86 7.90 7.00 -8.15
C ILE A 86 7.39 8.20 -7.36
N VAL A 87 6.19 8.71 -7.68
CA VAL A 87 5.61 9.86 -6.97
C VAL A 87 5.46 9.55 -5.49
N LEU A 88 4.84 8.42 -5.12
CA LEU A 88 4.65 8.04 -3.73
C LEU A 88 5.98 7.77 -3.02
N PHE A 89 6.96 7.18 -3.68
CA PHE A 89 8.30 6.98 -3.13
C PHE A 89 8.98 8.32 -2.83
N MET A 90 8.91 9.29 -3.75
CA MET A 90 9.45 10.63 -3.53
C MET A 90 8.77 11.35 -2.35
N TRP A 91 7.45 11.21 -2.22
CA TRP A 91 6.71 11.70 -1.06
C TRP A 91 7.14 11.01 0.24
N CYS A 92 7.32 9.69 0.23
CA CYS A 92 7.82 8.95 1.40
C CYS A 92 9.22 9.42 1.79
N LEU A 93 10.11 9.65 0.81
CA LEU A 93 11.45 10.17 1.05
C LEU A 93 11.42 11.58 1.66
N LEU A 94 10.58 12.46 1.12
CA LEU A 94 10.42 13.82 1.63
C LEU A 94 9.98 13.83 3.10
N VAL A 95 9.02 12.98 3.45
CA VAL A 95 8.55 12.82 4.84
C VAL A 95 9.61 12.15 5.71
N ALA A 96 10.36 11.18 5.21
CA ALA A 96 11.42 10.52 5.95
C ALA A 96 12.59 11.47 6.29
N LEU A 97 12.95 12.37 5.37
CA LEU A 97 14.03 13.36 5.57
C LEU A 97 13.65 14.47 6.54
N ASN A 98 12.38 14.87 6.54
CA ASN A 98 11.85 15.83 7.49
C ASN A 98 10.47 15.35 7.94
N PRO A 99 10.35 14.58 9.01
CA PRO A 99 9.04 14.11 9.47
C PRO A 99 8.26 15.17 10.25
N LEU A 100 8.94 16.14 10.84
CA LEU A 100 8.35 17.05 11.82
C LEU A 100 7.30 17.98 11.19
N TRP A 101 7.52 18.47 9.96
CA TRP A 101 6.57 19.38 9.30
C TRP A 101 5.21 18.69 9.06
N LEU A 102 5.21 17.45 8.56
CA LEU A 102 3.98 16.69 8.36
C LEU A 102 3.34 16.31 9.70
N THR A 103 4.17 15.96 10.69
CA THR A 103 3.68 15.62 12.03
C THR A 103 2.96 16.80 12.68
N LYS A 104 3.49 18.02 12.58
CA LYS A 104 2.82 19.24 13.05
C LYS A 104 1.46 19.47 12.38
N LEU A 105 1.34 19.12 11.09
CA LEU A 105 0.08 19.20 10.36
C LEU A 105 -0.94 18.15 10.82
N LEU A 106 -0.49 16.91 11.07
CA LEU A 106 -1.35 15.78 11.44
C LEU A 106 -1.73 15.76 12.93
N ALA A 107 -0.83 16.23 13.80
CA ALA A 107 -0.88 16.14 15.25
C ALA A 107 -1.15 17.52 15.88
N TYR A 108 -2.11 18.27 15.32
CA TYR A 108 -2.48 19.57 15.88
C TYR A 108 -2.96 19.41 17.32
N GLY A 109 -2.35 20.15 18.25
CA GLY A 109 -2.64 20.09 19.69
C GLY A 109 -1.66 19.27 20.52
N PHE A 110 -0.67 18.59 19.91
CA PHE A 110 0.42 17.96 20.66
C PHE A 110 1.44 19.00 21.11
N ASP A 111 1.99 18.82 22.31
CA ASP A 111 3.13 19.60 22.80
C ASP A 111 4.43 19.24 22.04
N GLU A 112 5.49 20.03 22.23
CA GLU A 112 6.74 19.84 21.49
C GLU A 112 7.44 18.50 21.77
N GLU A 113 7.33 17.96 22.98
CA GLU A 113 7.96 16.69 23.34
C GLU A 113 7.22 15.53 22.67
N THR A 114 5.90 15.53 22.75
CA THR A 114 5.06 14.55 22.07
C THR A 114 5.22 14.61 20.54
N LEU A 115 5.37 15.80 19.95
CA LEU A 115 5.64 15.95 18.51
C LEU A 115 6.97 15.30 18.11
N LYS A 116 8.02 15.44 18.93
CA LYS A 116 9.33 14.81 18.67
C LYS A 116 9.25 13.29 18.74
N LEU A 117 8.44 12.74 19.65
CA LEU A 117 8.17 11.29 19.72
C LEU A 117 7.32 10.79 18.54
N CYS A 118 6.35 11.59 18.09
CA CYS A 118 5.43 11.24 17.01
C CYS A 118 6.10 11.24 15.64
N ALA A 119 7.01 12.18 15.39
CA ALA A 119 7.66 12.37 14.09
C ALA A 119 8.28 11.11 13.47
N PRO A 120 9.13 10.33 14.17
CA PRO A 120 9.67 9.10 13.59
C PRO A 120 8.59 8.05 13.28
N ILE A 121 7.54 7.95 14.11
CA ILE A 121 6.42 7.02 13.91
C ILE A 121 5.61 7.40 12.67
N VAL A 122 5.38 8.71 12.45
CA VAL A 122 4.78 9.24 11.22
C VAL A 122 5.62 8.85 10.01
N ALA A 123 6.94 9.08 10.03
CA ALA A 123 7.82 8.70 8.92
C ALA A 123 7.76 7.20 8.60
N ILE A 124 7.82 6.33 9.60
CA ILE A 124 7.75 4.88 9.41
C ILE A 124 6.41 4.50 8.78
N ASN A 125 5.29 4.92 9.38
CA ASN A 125 3.96 4.55 8.89
C ASN A 125 3.65 5.16 7.51
N PHE A 126 4.27 6.28 7.15
CA PHE A 126 4.06 6.91 5.85
C PHE A 126 4.53 6.03 4.69
N TRP A 127 5.56 5.19 4.87
CA TRP A 127 5.99 4.21 3.86
C TRP A 127 4.89 3.21 3.48
N TYR A 128 3.92 2.97 4.36
CA TYR A 128 2.77 2.12 4.05
C TYR A 128 1.91 2.69 2.90
N LEU A 129 1.94 4.01 2.63
CA LEU A 129 1.20 4.59 1.48
C LEU A 129 1.65 3.99 0.15
N LEU A 130 2.96 3.77 -0.02
CA LEU A 130 3.50 3.12 -1.22
C LEU A 130 3.05 1.66 -1.29
N LEU A 131 3.13 0.93 -0.18
CA LEU A 131 2.78 -0.49 -0.13
C LEU A 131 1.29 -0.74 -0.38
N VAL A 132 0.43 0.09 0.18
CA VAL A 132 -1.01 -0.02 -0.02
C VAL A 132 -1.40 0.33 -1.45
N PHE A 133 -0.74 1.32 -2.06
CA PHE A 133 -0.95 1.60 -3.49
C PHE A 133 -0.58 0.40 -4.35
N ILE A 134 0.59 -0.21 -4.14
CA ILE A 134 1.02 -1.40 -4.92
C ILE A 134 0.00 -2.52 -4.74
N THR A 135 -0.41 -2.78 -3.50
CA THR A 135 -1.44 -3.79 -3.18
C THR A 135 -2.73 -3.54 -3.94
N THR A 136 -3.25 -2.31 -3.90
CA THR A 136 -4.47 -1.94 -4.62
C THR A 136 -4.29 -2.06 -6.13
N PHE A 137 -3.19 -1.58 -6.69
CA PHE A 137 -2.90 -1.65 -8.11
C PHE A 137 -2.90 -3.11 -8.61
N LEU A 138 -2.20 -4.01 -7.90
CA LEU A 138 -2.21 -5.44 -8.20
C LEU A 138 -3.61 -6.05 -8.03
N GLY A 139 -4.33 -5.66 -6.98
CA GLY A 139 -5.73 -6.04 -6.75
C GLY A 139 -6.65 -5.64 -7.90
N THR A 140 -6.52 -4.42 -8.43
CA THR A 140 -7.29 -3.93 -9.58
C THR A 140 -7.00 -4.75 -10.84
N LEU A 141 -5.74 -5.13 -11.08
CA LEU A 141 -5.39 -6.01 -12.20
C LEU A 141 -5.96 -7.42 -12.03
N LEU A 142 -6.01 -7.94 -10.80
CA LEU A 142 -6.66 -9.22 -10.51
C LEU A 142 -8.19 -9.15 -10.69
N GLN A 143 -8.82 -8.03 -10.33
CA GLN A 143 -10.25 -7.79 -10.56
C GLN A 143 -10.61 -7.85 -12.05
N TYR A 144 -9.74 -7.37 -12.95
CA TYR A 144 -9.91 -7.53 -14.40
C TYR A 144 -10.05 -9.00 -14.82
N LYS A 145 -9.42 -9.93 -14.09
CA LYS A 145 -9.49 -11.38 -14.32
C LYS A 145 -10.48 -12.09 -13.39
N HIS A 146 -11.38 -11.34 -12.75
CA HIS A 146 -12.35 -11.85 -11.79
C HIS A 146 -11.74 -12.61 -10.59
N SER A 147 -10.51 -12.28 -10.23
CA SER A 147 -9.83 -12.82 -9.05
C SER A 147 -9.89 -11.82 -7.91
N PHE A 148 -10.59 -12.17 -6.83
CA PHE A 148 -10.88 -11.26 -5.71
C PHE A 148 -10.27 -11.73 -4.38
N PHE A 149 -9.78 -12.96 -4.30
CA PHE A 149 -9.32 -13.57 -3.05
C PHE A 149 -8.20 -12.76 -2.37
N ALA A 150 -7.13 -12.42 -3.10
CA ALA A 150 -6.01 -11.68 -2.54
C ALA A 150 -6.45 -10.30 -2.01
N SER A 151 -7.29 -9.59 -2.77
CA SER A 151 -7.84 -8.29 -2.37
C SER A 151 -8.74 -8.40 -1.13
N ALA A 152 -9.57 -9.44 -1.05
CA ALA A 152 -10.51 -9.64 0.06
C ALA A 152 -9.84 -9.92 1.41
N TYR A 153 -8.71 -10.66 1.41
CA TYR A 153 -7.99 -11.03 2.64
C TYR A 153 -6.80 -10.13 2.95
N SER A 154 -6.45 -9.21 2.05
CA SER A 154 -5.33 -8.27 2.21
C SER A 154 -5.36 -7.52 3.56
N THR A 155 -6.52 -6.96 3.94
CA THR A 155 -6.63 -6.19 5.19
C THR A 155 -6.61 -7.07 6.43
N SER A 156 -7.11 -8.31 6.31
CA SER A 156 -6.99 -9.32 7.38
C SER A 156 -5.52 -9.61 7.68
N LEU A 157 -4.70 -9.77 6.64
CA LEU A 157 -3.27 -10.05 6.77
C LEU A 157 -2.49 -8.88 7.40
N LEU A 158 -2.82 -7.64 7.04
CA LEU A 158 -2.27 -6.45 7.72
C LEU A 158 -2.57 -6.47 9.22
N ASN A 159 -3.84 -6.68 9.59
CA ASN A 159 -4.22 -6.74 11.00
C ASN A 159 -3.52 -7.88 11.73
N LEU A 160 -3.34 -9.03 11.08
CA LEU A 160 -2.60 -10.15 11.64
C LEU A 160 -1.13 -9.79 11.92
N CYS A 161 -0.44 -9.13 10.98
CA CYS A 161 0.94 -8.67 11.20
C CYS A 161 1.04 -7.65 12.34
N MET A 162 0.07 -6.74 12.47
CA MET A 162 0.01 -5.80 13.60
C MET A 162 -0.24 -6.50 14.94
N ILE A 163 -1.14 -7.48 14.97
CA ILE A 163 -1.40 -8.34 16.13
C ILE A 163 -0.13 -9.08 16.56
N LEU A 164 0.58 -9.69 15.61
CA LEU A 164 1.83 -10.39 15.89
C LEU A 164 2.91 -9.43 16.41
N ALA A 165 3.03 -8.23 15.84
CA ALA A 165 3.97 -7.23 16.31
C ALA A 165 3.68 -6.80 17.75
N LEU A 166 2.41 -6.58 18.11
CA LEU A 166 1.97 -6.28 19.47
C LEU A 166 2.21 -7.45 20.42
N PHE A 167 1.92 -8.66 19.98
CA PHE A 167 2.16 -9.86 20.78
C PHE A 167 3.65 -9.99 21.16
N ILE A 168 4.55 -9.78 20.19
CA ILE A 168 6.01 -9.83 20.40
C ILE A 168 6.48 -8.69 21.32
N SER A 169 5.82 -7.54 21.29
CA SER A 169 6.21 -6.37 22.10
C SER A 169 5.50 -6.27 23.45
N LYS A 170 4.71 -7.27 23.87
CA LYS A 170 3.89 -7.23 25.09
C LYS A 170 4.69 -6.92 26.37
N GLU A 171 5.93 -7.38 26.47
CA GLU A 171 6.80 -7.19 27.64
C GLU A 171 7.79 -6.01 27.46
N LYS A 172 7.64 -5.25 26.38
CA LYS A 172 8.50 -4.10 26.06
C LYS A 172 7.93 -2.80 26.62
N THR A 173 8.74 -1.74 26.61
CA THR A 173 8.24 -0.40 26.95
C THR A 173 7.17 0.05 25.95
N HIS A 174 6.29 0.97 26.34
CA HIS A 174 5.22 1.46 25.46
C HIS A 174 5.77 2.10 24.18
N LEU A 175 6.91 2.80 24.28
CA LEU A 175 7.60 3.39 23.14
C LEU A 175 8.15 2.32 22.20
N GLU A 176 8.79 1.28 22.71
CA GLU A 176 9.24 0.15 21.88
C GLU A 176 8.05 -0.54 21.22
N ALA A 177 6.98 -0.85 21.98
CA ALA A 177 5.78 -1.47 21.45
C ALA A 177 5.15 -0.66 20.31
N LEU A 178 5.19 0.67 20.39
CA LEU A 178 4.79 1.58 19.33
C LEU A 178 5.63 1.43 18.06
N TYR A 179 6.97 1.33 18.17
CA TYR A 179 7.83 1.03 17.02
C TYR A 179 7.54 -0.35 16.42
N TYR A 180 7.41 -1.39 17.25
CA TYR A 180 7.06 -2.74 16.79
C TYR A 180 5.76 -2.72 16.00
N LEU A 181 4.72 -2.06 16.52
CA LEU A 181 3.44 -1.90 15.83
C LEU A 181 3.60 -1.20 14.47
N SER A 182 4.37 -0.11 14.41
CA SER A 182 4.66 0.62 13.16
C SER A 182 5.42 -0.21 12.13
N TYR A 183 6.41 -1.00 12.54
CA TYR A 183 7.06 -1.95 11.63
C TYR A 183 6.12 -3.10 11.26
N GLY A 184 5.23 -3.51 12.15
CA GLY A 184 4.15 -4.47 11.89
C GLY A 184 3.21 -4.02 10.77
N VAL A 185 2.92 -2.70 10.68
CA VAL A 185 2.18 -2.11 9.56
C VAL A 185 2.93 -2.31 8.24
N LEU A 186 4.24 -2.02 8.21
CA LEU A 186 5.06 -2.17 6.99
C LEU A 186 5.19 -3.64 6.58
N LEU A 187 5.45 -4.54 7.53
CA LEU A 187 5.48 -5.99 7.30
C LEU A 187 4.13 -6.49 6.77
N GLY A 188 3.02 -5.98 7.34
CA GLY A 188 1.69 -6.24 6.83
C GLY A 188 1.51 -5.78 5.39
N GLY A 189 1.96 -4.57 5.05
CA GLY A 189 1.96 -4.07 3.67
C GLY A 189 2.76 -4.94 2.70
N VAL A 190 3.94 -5.42 3.11
CA VAL A 190 4.73 -6.37 2.31
C VAL A 190 3.99 -7.69 2.15
N ALA A 191 3.44 -8.24 3.23
CA ALA A 191 2.67 -9.49 3.22
C ALA A 191 1.43 -9.40 2.30
N GLN A 192 0.76 -8.24 2.29
CA GLN A 192 -0.32 -7.96 1.36
C GLN A 192 0.14 -8.05 -0.10
N ILE A 193 1.27 -7.44 -0.45
CA ILE A 193 1.80 -7.52 -1.81
C ILE A 193 2.13 -8.98 -2.16
N LEU A 194 2.81 -9.71 -1.25
CA LEU A 194 3.15 -11.13 -1.44
C LEU A 194 1.91 -12.00 -1.69
N LEU A 195 0.81 -11.75 -0.99
CA LEU A 195 -0.47 -12.45 -1.21
C LEU A 195 -0.98 -12.28 -2.65
N HIS A 196 -0.70 -11.15 -3.30
CA HIS A 196 -1.14 -10.88 -4.68
C HIS A 196 -0.25 -11.55 -5.73
N PHE A 197 1.00 -11.90 -5.43
CA PHE A 197 1.94 -12.45 -6.41
C PHE A 197 1.49 -13.78 -7.02
N TYR A 198 1.06 -14.75 -6.18
CA TYR A 198 0.64 -16.07 -6.66
C TYR A 198 -0.48 -16.01 -7.72
N PRO A 199 -1.65 -15.37 -7.46
CA PRO A 199 -2.70 -15.27 -8.47
C PRO A 199 -2.29 -14.39 -9.66
N LEU A 200 -1.41 -13.41 -9.47
CA LEU A 200 -0.92 -12.54 -10.55
C LEU A 200 -0.07 -13.32 -11.57
N ILE A 201 0.77 -14.23 -11.10
CA ILE A 201 1.55 -15.14 -11.95
C ILE A 201 0.63 -16.15 -12.64
N LYS A 202 -0.24 -16.81 -11.87
CA LYS A 202 -1.18 -17.83 -12.38
C LYS A 202 -2.08 -17.31 -13.50
N LEU A 203 -2.47 -16.03 -13.45
CA LEU A 203 -3.34 -15.39 -14.44
C LEU A 203 -2.58 -14.68 -15.57
N GLY A 204 -1.25 -14.83 -15.62
CA GLY A 204 -0.39 -14.26 -16.68
C GLY A 204 -0.22 -12.74 -16.62
N LEU A 205 -0.71 -12.09 -15.56
CA LEU A 205 -0.64 -10.64 -15.40
C LEU A 205 0.77 -10.16 -15.04
N TRP A 206 1.55 -10.99 -14.33
CA TRP A 206 2.96 -10.71 -14.06
C TRP A 206 3.77 -10.56 -15.36
N ASN A 207 3.60 -11.50 -16.29
CA ASN A 207 4.25 -11.47 -17.60
C ASN A 207 3.79 -10.26 -18.44
N LEU A 208 2.52 -9.88 -18.33
CA LEU A 208 1.96 -8.71 -18.99
C LEU A 208 2.62 -7.41 -18.50
N LEU A 209 2.82 -7.27 -17.20
CA LEU A 209 3.55 -6.13 -16.62
C LEU A 209 5.02 -6.14 -17.02
N PHE A 210 5.70 -7.27 -16.86
CA PHE A 210 7.12 -7.39 -17.18
C PHE A 210 7.43 -7.09 -18.65
N LYS A 211 6.65 -7.66 -19.58
CA LYS A 211 6.76 -7.34 -21.02
C LYS A 211 6.39 -5.87 -21.30
N GLY A 212 5.44 -5.33 -20.56
CA GLY A 212 5.04 -3.92 -20.65
C GLY A 212 6.17 -2.95 -20.35
N LEU A 213 6.91 -3.21 -19.27
CA LEU A 213 8.13 -2.49 -18.87
C LEU A 213 9.24 -2.61 -19.93
N LEU A 214 9.52 -3.82 -20.41
CA LEU A 214 10.56 -4.06 -21.41
C LEU A 214 10.23 -3.44 -22.77
N GLY A 215 8.97 -3.52 -23.20
CA GLY A 215 8.49 -2.94 -24.47
C GLY A 215 8.64 -1.42 -24.55
N PHE A 216 8.66 -0.74 -23.40
CA PHE A 216 8.96 0.69 -23.31
C PHE A 216 10.42 1.00 -23.65
N LYS A 217 11.35 0.12 -23.24
CA LYS A 217 12.79 0.26 -23.47
C LYS A 217 13.15 0.05 -24.94
N THR A 218 12.55 -0.93 -25.60
CA THR A 218 12.81 -1.25 -27.01
C THR A 218 12.17 -0.27 -28.01
N LYS A 219 10.93 0.21 -27.77
CA LYS A 219 10.33 1.22 -28.67
C LYS A 219 11.01 2.59 -28.59
N ASN A 220 11.45 3.02 -27.40
CA ASN A 220 12.20 4.27 -27.25
C ASN A 220 13.61 4.17 -27.87
N ALA A 221 14.28 3.02 -27.77
CA ALA A 221 15.55 2.77 -28.45
C ALA A 221 15.39 2.80 -29.98
N ALA A 222 14.33 2.18 -30.52
CA ALA A 222 14.02 2.22 -31.95
C ALA A 222 13.74 3.65 -32.43
N LYS A 223 12.87 4.40 -31.73
CA LYS A 223 12.50 5.78 -32.10
C LYS A 223 13.70 6.75 -32.04
N LYS A 224 14.62 6.57 -31.09
CA LYS A 224 15.86 7.34 -30.98
C LYS A 224 16.83 7.04 -32.13
N ASN A 225 16.94 5.77 -32.55
CA ASN A 225 17.76 5.38 -33.70
C ASN A 225 17.19 5.89 -35.04
N THR A 226 15.87 5.95 -35.21
CA THR A 226 15.27 6.52 -36.42
C THR A 226 15.48 8.04 -36.50
N ALA A 227 15.37 8.76 -35.37
CA ALA A 227 15.66 10.19 -35.29
C ALA A 227 17.14 10.51 -35.59
N LEU A 228 18.08 9.71 -35.06
CA LEU A 228 19.52 9.85 -35.33
C LEU A 228 19.90 9.54 -36.79
N LYS A 229 19.19 8.62 -37.46
CA LYS A 229 19.38 8.34 -38.90
C LYS A 229 18.79 9.44 -39.80
N GLY A 230 17.75 10.14 -39.35
CA GLY A 230 17.20 11.31 -40.05
C GLY A 230 18.13 12.52 -40.03
N LEU A 231 18.84 12.74 -38.91
CA LEU A 231 19.82 13.82 -38.75
C LEU A 231 21.14 13.62 -39.51
N LYS A 232 21.47 12.37 -39.90
CA LYS A 232 22.67 12.06 -40.72
C LYS A 232 22.41 12.12 -42.24
N ARG A 233 21.19 12.46 -42.66
CA ARG A 233 20.78 12.57 -44.07
C ARG A 233 20.54 14.03 -44.53
N ILE A 234 20.85 15.00 -43.67
CA ILE A 234 20.91 16.44 -43.95
C ILE A 234 22.38 16.83 -43.85
#